data_AF-A0A9X1ZLT9-F1
#
_entry.id   AF-A0A9X1ZLT9-F1
#
_cell.length_a   1.000
_cell.length_b   1.000
_cell.length_c   1.000
_cell.angle_alpha   90.00
_cell.angle_beta   90.00
_cell.angle_gamma   90.00
#
_symmetry.space_group_name_H-M   'P 1'
#
loop_
_entity.id
_entity.type
_entity.pdbx_description
1 polymer ?
#
loop_
_entity_poly.entity_id
_entity_poly.type
_entity_poly.pdbx_seq_one_letter_code
_entity_poly.pdbx_strand_id
1 'polypeptide(L)'
;MTTVNRERLNTLKYIQENPQSSTDSEKVCGYIIDDLFNSELVFGYRSNELGRGPEPIYHRLQITTKGREFIEKQGLSIKLSAMIQNPYLVGITCTVIGGLILAFITMRYLAQ
;
A
#
# COMPACT_ATOMS: atom_id res chain seq x y z
N MET A 1 11.72 -9.83 -0.97
CA MET A 1 11.38 -8.57 -0.24
C MET A 1 9.88 -8.26 -0.36
N THR A 2 9.00 -9.26 -0.23
CA THR A 2 7.61 -9.21 -0.73
C THR A 2 6.53 -9.66 0.27
N THR A 3 6.87 -10.49 1.26
CA THR A 3 5.90 -11.00 2.26
C THR A 3 5.60 -9.98 3.34
N VAL A 4 6.64 -9.41 3.97
CA VAL A 4 6.50 -8.45 5.09
C VAL A 4 5.70 -7.21 4.68
N ASN A 5 5.92 -6.66 3.49
CA ASN A 5 5.17 -5.50 3.00
C ASN A 5 3.68 -5.80 2.75
N ARG A 6 3.36 -7.04 2.35
CA ARG A 6 1.98 -7.48 2.14
C ARG A 6 1.25 -7.62 3.46
N GLU A 7 1.92 -8.18 4.47
CA GLU A 7 1.35 -8.32 5.81
C GLU A 7 1.17 -6.95 6.47
N ARG A 8 2.17 -6.04 6.38
CA ARG A 8 2.03 -4.63 6.80
C ARG A 8 0.79 -3.96 6.19
N LEU A 9 0.58 -4.12 4.88
CA LEU A 9 -0.56 -3.53 4.17
C LEU A 9 -1.89 -4.12 4.65
N ASN A 10 -1.97 -5.44 4.85
CA ASN A 10 -3.17 -6.12 5.33
C ASN A 10 -3.51 -5.69 6.76
N THR A 11 -2.51 -5.62 7.63
CA THR A 11 -2.67 -5.16 9.02
C THR A 11 -3.11 -3.69 9.06
N LEU A 12 -2.52 -2.82 8.24
CA LEU A 12 -2.95 -1.42 8.13
C LEU A 12 -4.41 -1.32 7.65
N LYS A 13 -4.82 -2.07 6.63
CA LYS A 13 -6.23 -2.08 6.19
C LYS A 13 -7.18 -2.55 7.29
N TYR A 14 -6.79 -3.58 8.03
CA TYR A 14 -7.59 -4.09 9.14
C TYR A 14 -7.80 -3.04 10.24
N ILE A 15 -6.73 -2.32 10.62
CA ILE A 15 -6.81 -1.22 11.60
C ILE A 15 -7.67 -0.06 11.06
N GLN A 16 -7.66 0.20 9.75
CA GLN A 16 -8.47 1.23 9.12
C GLN A 16 -9.97 0.93 9.24
N GLU A 17 -10.35 -0.32 9.02
CA GLU A 17 -11.73 -0.80 9.10
C GLU A 17 -12.20 -1.00 10.55
N ASN A 18 -11.26 -1.25 11.47
CA ASN A 18 -11.52 -1.49 12.89
C ASN A 18 -10.72 -0.51 13.76
N PRO A 19 -11.08 0.79 13.74
CA PRO A 19 -10.51 1.75 14.67
C PRO A 19 -10.88 1.30 16.08
N GLN A 20 -9.90 1.16 16.98
CA GLN A 20 -9.98 0.48 18.29
C GLN A 20 -9.51 -0.98 18.36
N SER A 21 -9.04 -1.55 17.27
CA SER A 21 -8.39 -2.87 17.27
C SER A 21 -7.22 -2.94 18.26
N SER A 22 -7.06 -4.13 18.86
CA SER A 22 -5.94 -4.47 19.74
C SER A 22 -5.15 -5.66 19.19
N THR A 23 -3.90 -5.80 19.62
CA THR A 23 -3.05 -6.99 19.34
C THR A 23 -3.65 -8.30 19.84
N ASP A 24 -4.66 -8.24 20.72
CA ASP A 24 -5.35 -9.42 21.27
C ASP A 24 -6.28 -10.10 20.25
N SER A 25 -6.43 -9.49 19.06
CA SER A 25 -7.15 -10.10 17.95
C SER A 25 -6.24 -11.09 17.20
N GLU A 26 -6.64 -12.35 17.07
CA GLU A 26 -5.91 -13.43 16.36
C GLU A 26 -5.45 -13.07 14.93
N LYS A 27 -6.00 -12.00 14.34
CA LYS A 27 -5.69 -11.54 12.99
C LYS A 27 -4.49 -10.60 12.91
N VAL A 28 -3.90 -10.20 14.04
CA VAL A 28 -2.78 -9.24 14.03
C VAL A 28 -1.58 -9.77 14.78
N CYS A 29 -0.50 -10.06 14.04
CA CYS A 29 0.76 -10.48 14.62
C CYS A 29 1.43 -9.32 15.37
N GLY A 30 1.78 -9.55 16.64
CA GLY A 30 2.42 -8.54 17.51
C GLY A 30 3.69 -7.92 16.92
N TYR A 31 4.52 -8.73 16.25
CA TYR A 31 5.75 -8.24 15.60
C TYR A 31 5.48 -7.24 14.46
N ILE A 32 4.36 -7.37 13.75
CA ILE A 32 3.98 -6.44 12.67
C ILE A 32 3.47 -5.13 13.27
N ILE A 33 2.69 -5.17 14.36
CA ILE A 33 2.25 -3.93 15.00
C ILE A 33 3.44 -3.17 15.58
N ASP A 34 4.38 -3.86 16.23
CA ASP A 34 5.58 -3.22 16.77
C ASP A 34 6.36 -2.49 15.65
N ASP A 35 6.52 -3.16 14.52
CA ASP A 35 7.18 -2.59 13.34
C ASP A 35 6.40 -1.42 12.70
N LEU A 36 5.07 -1.51 12.60
CA LEU A 36 4.22 -0.41 12.12
C LEU A 36 4.25 0.79 13.07
N PHE A 37 4.34 0.55 14.38
CA PHE A 37 4.43 1.56 15.42
C PHE A 37 5.80 2.25 15.39
N ASN A 38 6.88 1.48 15.30
CA ASN A 38 8.25 1.98 15.15
C ASN A 38 8.45 2.75 13.83
N SER A 39 7.70 2.39 12.79
CA SER A 39 7.70 3.09 11.49
C SER A 39 6.77 4.32 11.45
N GLU A 40 6.14 4.69 12.57
CA GLU A 40 5.19 5.81 12.68
C GLU A 40 3.98 5.71 11.74
N LEU A 41 3.63 4.51 11.27
CA LEU A 41 2.49 4.27 10.38
C LEU A 41 1.18 4.14 11.17
N VAL A 42 1.28 3.76 12.44
CA VAL A 42 0.16 3.69 13.38
C VAL A 42 0.55 4.36 14.69
N PHE A 43 -0.45 4.85 15.42
CA PHE A 43 -0.31 5.32 16.79
C PHE A 43 -1.38 4.68 17.67
N GLY A 44 -1.12 4.60 18.96
CA GLY A 44 -2.02 3.95 19.92
C GLY A 44 -1.39 3.87 21.29
N TYR A 45 -2.06 3.17 22.20
CA TYR A 45 -1.55 2.94 23.55
C TYR A 45 -0.80 1.61 23.59
N ARG A 46 0.50 1.68 23.85
CA ARG A 46 1.32 0.52 24.18
C ARG A 46 1.26 0.31 25.69
N SER A 47 0.68 -0.79 26.14
CA SER A 47 0.66 -1.17 27.54
C SER A 47 1.40 -2.48 27.74
N ASN A 48 2.44 -2.42 28.56
CA ASN A 48 3.14 -3.61 29.04
C ASN A 48 2.45 -4.20 30.28
N GLU A 49 1.53 -3.46 30.91
CA GLU A 49 0.82 -3.87 32.14
C GLU A 49 -0.45 -4.68 31.84
N LEU A 50 -1.07 -4.45 30.68
CA LEU A 50 -2.19 -5.27 30.19
C LEU A 50 -1.71 -6.60 29.59
N GLY A 51 -0.44 -6.68 29.20
CA GLY A 51 0.22 -7.90 28.75
C GLY A 51 0.33 -8.92 29.87
N ARG A 52 -0.52 -9.96 29.87
CA ARG A 52 -0.32 -11.15 30.73
C ARG A 52 0.87 -12.01 30.26
N GLY A 53 1.97 -11.41 29.80
CA GLY A 53 3.11 -12.07 29.18
C GLY A 53 4.24 -11.11 28.77
N PRO A 54 5.34 -11.60 28.17
CA PRO A 54 6.52 -10.80 27.79
C PRO A 54 6.31 -9.88 26.59
N GLU A 55 5.15 -9.94 25.92
CA GLU A 55 4.88 -9.19 24.70
C GLU A 55 4.02 -7.94 24.97
N PRO A 56 4.37 -6.78 24.37
CA PRO A 56 3.62 -5.55 24.55
C PRO A 56 2.23 -5.65 23.90
N ILE A 57 1.18 -5.23 24.63
CA ILE A 57 -0.16 -5.14 24.07
C ILE A 57 -0.41 -3.73 23.57
N TYR A 58 -0.89 -3.62 22.33
CA TYR A 58 -1.30 -2.40 21.68
C TYR A 58 -2.82 -2.27 21.69
N HIS A 59 -3.32 -1.12 22.13
CA HIS A 59 -4.75 -0.78 22.18
C HIS A 59 -5.04 0.54 21.48
N ARG A 60 -6.28 0.65 20.98
CA ARG A 60 -6.78 1.84 20.28
C ARG A 60 -5.87 2.27 19.14
N LEU A 61 -5.43 1.30 18.35
CA LEU A 61 -4.62 1.56 17.18
C LEU A 61 -5.40 2.43 16.19
N GLN A 62 -4.74 3.47 15.73
CA GLN A 62 -5.22 4.38 14.70
C GLN A 62 -4.10 4.59 13.68
N ILE A 63 -4.49 4.78 12.43
CA ILE A 63 -3.56 5.00 11.33
C ILE A 63 -3.16 6.47 11.28
N THR A 64 -1.87 6.74 11.19
CA THR A 64 -1.34 8.09 10.98
C THR A 64 -1.50 8.52 9.52
N THR A 65 -1.29 9.81 9.23
CA THR A 65 -1.23 10.30 7.84
C THR A 65 -0.18 9.54 7.01
N LYS A 66 0.99 9.24 7.60
CA LYS A 66 2.04 8.42 6.96
C LYS A 66 1.56 6.99 6.66
N GLY A 67 0.80 6.38 7.57
CA GLY A 67 0.18 5.08 7.35
C GLY A 67 -0.81 5.08 6.18
N ARG A 68 -1.62 6.14 6.04
CA ARG A 68 -2.54 6.28 4.89
C ARG A 68 -1.77 6.42 3.58
N GLU A 69 -0.75 7.27 3.55
CA GLU A 69 0.12 7.42 2.38
C GLU A 69 0.81 6.11 1.99
N PHE A 70 1.22 5.30 2.98
CA PHE A 70 1.81 3.98 2.72
C PHE A 70 0.80 3.04 2.05
N ILE A 71 -0.45 3.00 2.53
CA ILE A 71 -1.52 2.21 1.91
C ILE A 71 -1.76 2.67 0.47
N GLU A 72 -1.83 3.98 0.23
CA GLU A 72 -2.06 4.54 -1.10
C GLU A 72 -0.91 4.24 -2.05
N LYS A 73 0.35 4.44 -1.64
CA LYS A 73 1.53 4.13 -2.47
C LYS A 73 1.61 2.65 -2.84
N GLN A 74 1.37 1.76 -1.90
CA GLN A 74 1.36 0.32 -2.17
C GLN A 74 0.16 -0.09 -3.04
N GLY A 75 -1.02 0.51 -2.80
CA GLY A 75 -2.20 0.32 -3.65
C GLY A 75 -1.98 0.80 -5.09
N LEU A 76 -1.30 1.94 -5.28
CA LEU A 76 -0.93 2.46 -6.59
C LEU A 76 0.05 1.53 -7.30
N SER A 77 1.07 1.03 -6.59
CA SER A 77 2.05 0.09 -7.16
C SER A 77 1.39 -1.21 -7.63
N ILE A 78 0.42 -1.73 -6.89
CA ILE A 78 -0.34 -2.94 -7.26
C ILE A 78 -1.24 -2.65 -8.48
N LYS A 79 -1.91 -1.50 -8.51
CA LYS A 79 -2.72 -1.09 -9.68
C LYS A 79 -1.88 -0.87 -10.93
N LEU A 80 -0.70 -0.25 -10.81
CA LEU A 80 0.23 -0.07 -11.92
C LEU A 80 0.71 -1.43 -12.46
N SER A 81 1.07 -2.34 -11.56
CA SER A 81 1.47 -3.70 -11.94
C SER A 81 0.33 -4.46 -12.63
N ALA A 82 -0.91 -4.32 -12.16
CA ALA A 82 -2.08 -4.92 -12.79
C ALA A 82 -2.39 -4.30 -14.16
N MET A 83 -2.14 -3.01 -14.34
CA MET A 83 -2.30 -2.30 -15.60
C MET A 83 -1.25 -2.73 -16.63
N ILE A 84 0.00 -2.92 -16.21
CA ILE A 84 1.10 -3.44 -17.05
C ILE A 84 0.86 -4.92 -17.43
N GLN A 85 0.25 -5.70 -16.54
CA GLN A 85 -0.10 -7.10 -16.81
C GLN A 85 -1.31 -7.28 -17.72
N ASN A 86 -2.01 -6.21 -18.11
CA ASN A 86 -3.14 -6.30 -19.03
C ASN A 86 -2.66 -6.03 -20.47
N PRO A 87 -2.37 -7.07 -21.28
CA PRO A 87 -1.75 -6.92 -22.60
C PRO A 87 -2.59 -6.08 -23.56
N TYR A 88 -3.91 -6.05 -23.38
CA TYR A 88 -4.82 -5.23 -24.18
C TYR A 88 -4.62 -3.73 -23.92
N LEU A 89 -4.42 -3.33 -22.67
CA LEU A 89 -4.24 -1.94 -22.27
C LEU A 89 -2.86 -1.40 -22.68
N VAL A 90 -1.83 -2.25 -22.57
CA VAL A 90 -0.49 -1.96 -23.09
C VAL A 90 -0.50 -1.86 -24.62
N GLY A 91 -1.22 -2.76 -25.30
CA GLY A 91 -1.39 -2.71 -26.76
C GLY A 91 -2.03 -1.42 -27.25
N ILE A 92 -3.14 -1.00 -26.61
CA ILE A 92 -3.85 0.25 -26.96
C ILE A 92 -2.96 1.47 -26.74
N THR A 93 -2.27 1.56 -25.60
CA THR A 93 -1.39 2.70 -25.30
C THR A 93 -0.22 2.79 -26.29
N CYS A 94 0.40 1.66 -26.65
CA CYS A 94 1.45 1.64 -27.67
C CYS A 94 0.95 2.01 -29.07
N THR A 95 -0.26 1.60 -29.48
CA THR A 95 -0.81 1.96 -30.80
C THR A 95 -1.19 3.44 -30.88
N VAL A 96 -1.74 4.01 -29.81
CA VAL A 96 -2.07 5.44 -29.77
C VAL A 96 -0.80 6.30 -29.83
N ILE A 97 0.22 5.96 -29.04
CA ILE A 97 1.50 6.69 -29.04
C ILE A 97 2.21 6.53 -30.40
N GLY A 98 2.27 5.30 -30.94
CA GLY A 98 2.85 5.04 -32.25
C GLY A 98 2.13 5.78 -33.37
N GLY A 99 0.80 5.83 -33.35
CA GLY A 99 -0.01 6.58 -34.30
C GLY A 99 0.21 8.09 -34.23
N LEU A 100 0.33 8.65 -33.02
CA LEU A 100 0.63 10.08 -32.81
C LEU A 100 2.02 10.46 -33.33
N ILE A 101 3.02 9.61 -33.09
CA ILE A 101 4.39 9.84 -33.60
C ILE A 101 4.39 9.78 -35.13
N LEU A 102 3.74 8.78 -35.71
CA LEU A 102 3.67 8.62 -37.17
C LEU A 102 2.93 9.80 -37.83
N ALA A 103 1.83 10.26 -37.24
CA ALA A 103 1.08 11.43 -37.70
C ALA A 103 1.90 12.73 -37.61
N PHE A 104 2.73 12.88 -36.57
CA PHE A 104 3.62 14.03 -36.44
C PHE A 104 4.71 14.02 -37.51
N ILE A 105 5.31 12.86 -37.80
CA ILE A 105 6.33 12.72 -38.83
C ILE A 105 5.75 13.01 -40.22
N THR A 106 4.56 12.48 -40.55
CA THR A 106 3.93 12.73 -41.84
C THR A 106 3.55 14.20 -42.02
N MET A 107 3.03 14.88 -40.99
CA MET A 107 2.77 16.32 -41.08
C MET A 107 4.07 17.14 -41.28
N ARG A 108 5.17 16.74 -40.64
CA ARG A 108 6.48 17.39 -40.84
C ARG A 108 7.04 17.17 -42.25
N TYR A 109 6.85 15.98 -42.82
CA TYR A 109 7.32 15.64 -44.16
C TYR A 109 6.50 16.30 -45.27
N LEU A 110 5.19 16.49 -45.07
CA LEU A 110 4.29 17.12 -46.05
C LEU A 110 4.39 18.66 -46.07
N ALA A 111 4.99 19.25 -45.02
CA ALA A 111 5.20 20.68 -44.89
C ALA A 111 6.55 21.18 -45.43
N GLN A 112 7.38 20.27 -45.97
CA GLN A 112 8.59 20.57 -46.76
C GLN A 112 8.28 20.46 -48.24
#